data_AF-A0A969E1M5-F1
#
_entry.id   AF-A0A969E1M5-F1
#
_cell.length_a   1.000
_cell.length_b   1.000
_cell.length_c   1.000
_cell.angle_alpha   90.00
_cell.angle_beta   90.00
_cell.angle_gamma   90.00
#
_symmetry.space_group_name_H-M   'P 1'
#
loop_
_entity.id
_entity.type
_entity.pdbx_description
1 polymer ?
#
loop_
_entity_poly.entity_id
_entity_poly.type
_entity_poly.pdbx_seq_one_letter_code
_entity_poly.pdbx_strand_id
1 'polypeptide(L)'
;MPRVKRWTKIARAITTGHVPITKQVEWGPFINSFALNNVEGLRLQFSFRTTDSLSRKLTFRGFGAYGTKDERFKYSLEAYLTASRQPYIQLGMRKTRDLDQVGVSMNQLANNPLAAQLFGSLTRFGRYERPFIKDEWSFFTMHEIIKGLTHTLTLNTQYFDPLFRFAYLSKPSLGSDSPLASQFRMNEIQYEMRFAKGEMIVRRNNKRAVRLKKALDWPIFSFRYNGGFAEAEDGTTLPYHRFAASITKSLRVRRFGQK
;
A
#
# COMPACT_ATOMS: atom_id res chain seq x y z
N MET A 1 -19.81 -11.95 -32.19
CA MET A 1 -19.15 -13.17 -31.64
C MET A 1 -19.12 -13.17 -30.10
N PRO A 2 -20.05 -13.85 -29.43
CA PRO A 2 -20.14 -13.94 -27.95
C PRO A 2 -19.01 -14.76 -27.30
N ARG A 3 -18.51 -15.80 -27.98
CA ARG A 3 -17.49 -16.72 -27.45
C ARG A 3 -16.11 -16.05 -27.25
N VAL A 4 -15.69 -15.19 -28.17
CA VAL A 4 -14.41 -14.44 -28.07
C VAL A 4 -14.44 -13.44 -26.90
N LYS A 5 -15.58 -12.79 -26.64
CA LYS A 5 -15.78 -11.90 -25.49
C LYS A 5 -15.68 -12.64 -24.14
N ARG A 6 -16.08 -13.92 -24.08
CA ARG A 6 -15.97 -14.75 -22.88
C ARG A 6 -14.52 -15.12 -22.58
N TRP A 7 -13.77 -15.61 -23.57
CA TRP A 7 -12.35 -15.98 -23.41
C TRP A 7 -11.48 -14.78 -23.04
N THR A 8 -11.69 -13.62 -23.68
CA THR A 8 -10.99 -12.38 -23.32
C THR A 8 -11.32 -11.91 -21.90
N LYS A 9 -12.56 -12.09 -21.44
CA LYS A 9 -12.96 -11.79 -20.05
C LYS A 9 -12.25 -12.70 -19.03
N ILE A 10 -12.16 -14.00 -19.34
CA ILE A 10 -11.48 -14.98 -18.49
C ILE A 10 -9.97 -14.72 -18.46
N ALA A 11 -9.34 -14.55 -19.63
CA ALA A 11 -7.91 -14.23 -19.72
C ALA A 11 -7.59 -12.92 -18.98
N ARG A 12 -8.43 -11.90 -19.11
CA ARG A 12 -8.31 -10.66 -18.34
C ARG A 12 -8.47 -10.90 -16.84
N ALA A 13 -9.45 -11.70 -16.42
CA ALA A 13 -9.66 -12.01 -15.00
C ALA A 13 -8.44 -12.70 -14.38
N ILE A 14 -7.85 -13.68 -15.08
CA ILE A 14 -6.64 -14.38 -14.64
C ILE A 14 -5.44 -13.42 -14.59
N THR A 15 -5.24 -12.61 -15.62
CA THR A 15 -4.08 -11.71 -15.71
C THR A 15 -4.17 -10.50 -14.77
N THR A 16 -5.37 -9.98 -14.51
CA THR A 16 -5.54 -8.81 -13.63
C THR A 16 -5.99 -9.18 -12.22
N GLY A 17 -6.39 -10.42 -11.96
CA GLY A 17 -6.96 -10.86 -10.69
C GLY A 17 -8.37 -10.32 -10.41
N HIS A 18 -9.01 -9.64 -11.36
CA HIS A 18 -10.27 -8.91 -11.12
C HIS A 18 -11.37 -9.35 -12.09
N VAL A 19 -12.58 -9.51 -11.57
CA VAL A 19 -13.77 -9.89 -12.34
C VAL A 19 -14.78 -8.73 -12.31
N PRO A 20 -15.23 -8.21 -13.46
CA PRO A 20 -16.25 -7.16 -13.48
C PRO A 20 -17.60 -7.75 -13.04
N ILE A 21 -18.15 -7.20 -11.94
CA ILE A 21 -19.50 -7.50 -11.45
C ILE A 21 -20.49 -6.66 -12.26
N THR A 22 -20.21 -5.37 -12.39
CA THR A 22 -20.95 -4.42 -13.21
C THR A 22 -19.98 -3.71 -14.15
N LYS A 23 -20.48 -2.80 -15.00
CA LYS A 23 -19.59 -1.92 -15.78
C LYS A 23 -18.72 -1.06 -14.85
N GLN A 24 -19.31 -0.62 -13.73
CA GLN A 24 -18.77 0.36 -12.79
C GLN A 24 -17.94 -0.25 -11.65
N VAL A 25 -18.13 -1.54 -11.34
CA VAL A 25 -17.50 -2.21 -10.20
C VAL A 25 -16.89 -3.55 -10.60
N GLU A 26 -15.64 -3.76 -10.21
CA GLU A 26 -14.89 -5.01 -10.32
C GLU A 26 -14.71 -5.62 -8.92
N TRP A 27 -14.91 -6.93 -8.81
CA TRP A 27 -14.52 -7.74 -7.65
C TRP A 27 -13.09 -8.20 -7.82
N GLY A 28 -12.31 -8.15 -6.75
CA GLY A 28 -10.97 -8.69 -6.72
C GLY A 28 -9.98 -7.83 -5.92
N PRO A 29 -8.77 -8.36 -5.68
CA PRO A 29 -8.21 -9.54 -6.34
C PRO A 29 -8.81 -10.84 -5.81
N PHE A 30 -9.26 -11.76 -6.69
CA PHE A 30 -9.94 -12.97 -6.23
C PHE A 30 -9.04 -13.89 -5.38
N ILE A 31 -7.71 -13.82 -5.57
CA ILE A 31 -6.74 -14.56 -4.77
C ILE A 31 -6.75 -14.17 -3.28
N ASN A 32 -7.26 -12.97 -2.95
CA ASN A 32 -7.40 -12.55 -1.56
C ASN A 32 -8.71 -13.03 -0.93
N SER A 33 -9.62 -13.65 -1.70
CA SER A 33 -11.00 -13.91 -1.23
C SER A 33 -11.06 -14.92 -0.09
N PHE A 34 -10.03 -15.76 0.03
CA PHE A 34 -9.89 -16.67 1.16
C PHE A 34 -8.43 -16.72 1.61
N ALA A 35 -8.22 -16.93 2.91
CA ALA A 35 -6.93 -17.28 3.47
C ALA A 35 -7.13 -18.20 4.68
N LEU A 36 -6.11 -19.00 5.00
CA LEU A 36 -6.08 -19.85 6.20
C LEU A 36 -4.86 -19.50 7.03
N ASN A 37 -5.06 -19.03 8.26
CA ASN A 37 -3.96 -18.71 9.16
C ASN A 37 -4.23 -19.04 10.64
N ASN A 38 -3.16 -19.03 11.44
CA ASN A 38 -3.20 -19.40 12.86
C ASN A 38 -4.00 -18.43 13.76
N VAL A 39 -4.23 -17.20 13.32
CA VAL A 39 -4.95 -16.16 14.08
C VAL A 39 -6.43 -16.15 13.72
N GLU A 40 -6.76 -15.95 12.45
CA GLU A 40 -8.12 -15.79 11.92
C GLU A 40 -8.81 -17.12 11.60
N GLY A 41 -8.07 -18.22 11.50
CA GLY A 41 -8.59 -19.48 10.98
C GLY A 41 -8.89 -19.34 9.48
N LEU A 42 -10.12 -19.66 9.07
CA LEU A 42 -10.58 -19.36 7.73
C LEU A 42 -10.97 -17.88 7.65
N ARG A 43 -10.24 -17.11 6.85
CA ARG A 43 -10.60 -15.75 6.49
C ARG A 43 -11.37 -15.77 5.18
N LEU A 44 -12.57 -15.20 5.17
CA LEU A 44 -13.33 -14.91 3.95
C LEU A 44 -13.28 -13.41 3.69
N GLN A 45 -12.94 -13.00 2.48
CA GLN A 45 -12.82 -11.61 2.09
C GLN A 45 -13.57 -11.32 0.80
N PHE A 46 -14.26 -10.18 0.78
CA PHE A 46 -14.82 -9.60 -0.43
C PHE A 46 -14.13 -8.26 -0.71
N SER A 47 -13.47 -8.16 -1.86
CA SER A 47 -12.77 -6.95 -2.30
C SER A 47 -13.45 -6.34 -3.51
N PHE A 48 -13.59 -5.02 -3.54
CA PHE A 48 -14.17 -4.30 -4.67
C PHE A 48 -13.30 -3.13 -5.10
N ARG A 49 -13.47 -2.73 -6.35
CA ARG A 49 -12.88 -1.52 -6.91
C ARG A 49 -13.79 -0.94 -7.98
N THR A 50 -13.86 0.39 -8.06
CA THR A 50 -14.58 1.08 -9.12
C THR A 50 -13.74 1.23 -10.40
N THR A 51 -14.43 1.25 -11.53
CA THR A 51 -13.85 1.38 -12.86
C THR A 51 -13.98 2.81 -13.40
N ASP A 52 -13.32 3.06 -14.54
CA ASP A 52 -13.42 4.33 -15.26
C ASP A 52 -14.85 4.66 -15.73
N SER A 53 -15.76 3.68 -15.79
CA SER A 53 -17.14 3.92 -16.20
C SER A 53 -17.99 4.51 -15.08
N LEU A 54 -17.56 4.41 -13.81
CA LEU A 54 -18.20 5.13 -12.71
C LEU A 54 -17.74 6.59 -12.72
N SER A 55 -16.42 6.79 -12.74
CA SER A 55 -15.82 8.11 -12.83
C SER A 55 -14.39 8.01 -13.33
N ARG A 56 -13.96 8.99 -14.13
CA ARG A 56 -12.54 9.14 -14.51
C ARG A 56 -11.75 10.00 -13.53
N LYS A 57 -12.38 10.54 -12.48
CA LYS A 57 -11.71 11.36 -11.47
C LYS A 57 -11.71 10.69 -10.10
N LEU A 58 -12.81 10.01 -9.75
CA LEU A 58 -12.97 9.34 -8.47
C LEU A 58 -12.80 7.83 -8.62
N THR A 59 -11.96 7.24 -7.79
CA THR A 59 -11.79 5.79 -7.67
C THR A 59 -12.01 5.38 -6.22
N PHE A 60 -12.88 4.41 -6.00
CA PHE A 60 -13.06 3.78 -4.71
C PHE A 60 -12.53 2.36 -4.77
N ARG A 61 -11.92 1.91 -3.67
CA ARG A 61 -11.51 0.52 -3.46
C ARG A 61 -11.80 0.16 -2.03
N GLY A 62 -11.91 -1.12 -1.78
CA GLY A 62 -11.98 -1.59 -0.43
C GLY A 62 -12.19 -3.08 -0.33
N PHE A 63 -12.20 -3.56 0.89
CA PHE A 63 -12.59 -4.91 1.21
C PHE A 63 -13.28 -4.98 2.56
N GLY A 64 -14.10 -6.00 2.73
CA GLY A 64 -14.54 -6.51 4.03
C GLY A 64 -14.08 -7.96 4.17
N ALA A 65 -13.64 -8.35 5.35
CA ALA A 65 -13.20 -9.70 5.65
C ALA A 65 -13.65 -10.15 7.03
N TYR A 66 -13.86 -11.45 7.19
CA TYR A 66 -14.25 -12.07 8.45
C TYR A 66 -13.40 -13.33 8.68
N GLY A 67 -12.85 -13.46 9.89
CA GLY A 67 -12.11 -14.65 10.32
C GLY A 67 -13.01 -15.55 11.19
N THR A 68 -13.05 -16.85 10.89
CA THR A 68 -13.89 -17.80 11.63
C THR A 68 -13.36 -18.14 13.01
N LYS A 69 -12.04 -18.01 13.26
CA LYS A 69 -11.43 -18.35 14.55
C LYS A 69 -11.35 -17.16 15.51
N ASP A 70 -11.08 -15.97 14.99
CA ASP A 70 -10.99 -14.76 15.81
C ASP A 70 -12.33 -14.01 15.91
N GLU A 71 -13.33 -14.42 15.13
CA GLU A 71 -14.69 -13.86 15.05
C GLU A 71 -14.71 -12.34 14.81
N ARG A 72 -13.65 -11.80 14.21
CA ARG A 72 -13.45 -10.35 14.02
C ARG A 72 -13.60 -9.95 12.57
N PHE A 73 -14.44 -8.93 12.35
CA PHE A 73 -14.54 -8.24 11.06
C PHE A 73 -13.35 -7.29 10.83
N LYS A 74 -12.88 -7.26 9.58
CA LYS A 74 -11.72 -6.50 9.12
C LYS A 74 -12.08 -5.79 7.83
N TYR A 75 -11.53 -4.61 7.59
CA TYR A 75 -11.90 -3.83 6.43
C TYR A 75 -10.80 -2.89 5.96
N SER A 76 -10.91 -2.47 4.71
CA SER A 76 -10.18 -1.32 4.19
C SER A 76 -11.09 -0.56 3.23
N LEU A 77 -11.08 0.76 3.32
CA LEU A 77 -11.76 1.65 2.39
C LEU A 77 -10.76 2.68 1.90
N GLU A 78 -10.67 2.82 0.59
CA GLU A 78 -9.78 3.75 -0.09
C GLU A 78 -10.58 4.61 -1.07
N ALA A 79 -10.32 5.91 -1.07
CA ALA A 79 -10.84 6.82 -2.06
C ALA A 79 -9.70 7.62 -2.67
N TYR A 80 -9.73 7.79 -3.99
CA TYR A 80 -8.73 8.53 -4.75
C TYR A 80 -9.41 9.54 -5.66
N LEU A 81 -8.94 10.78 -5.63
CA LEU A 81 -9.36 11.86 -6.52
C LEU A 81 -8.18 12.29 -7.40
N THR A 82 -8.29 12.06 -8.71
CA THR A 82 -7.40 12.65 -9.71
C THR A 82 -7.90 14.05 -10.05
N ALA A 83 -7.36 15.06 -9.36
CA ALA A 83 -7.74 16.46 -9.53
C ALA A 83 -7.25 17.02 -10.88
N SER A 84 -6.02 16.69 -11.27
CA SER A 84 -5.46 17.05 -12.57
C SER A 84 -4.61 15.92 -13.16
N ARG A 85 -4.49 15.88 -14.49
CA ARG A 85 -3.67 14.90 -15.22
C ARG A 85 -2.39 15.50 -15.77
N GLN A 86 -2.37 16.83 -15.98
CA GLN A 86 -1.24 17.59 -16.51
C GLN A 86 -1.34 19.03 -15.96
N PRO A 87 -0.50 19.43 -14.98
CA PRO A 87 0.36 18.56 -14.16
C PRO A 87 -0.45 17.50 -13.40
N TYR A 88 0.13 16.34 -13.11
CA TYR A 88 -0.61 15.26 -12.45
C TYR A 88 -0.77 15.56 -10.96
N ILE A 89 -2.02 15.64 -10.50
CA ILE A 89 -2.37 15.86 -9.09
C ILE A 89 -3.35 14.78 -8.65
N GLN A 90 -3.02 14.07 -7.58
CA GLN A 90 -3.89 13.06 -6.99
C GLN A 90 -3.92 13.21 -5.48
N LEU A 91 -5.14 13.18 -4.94
CA LEU A 91 -5.42 13.06 -3.53
C LEU A 91 -5.91 11.65 -3.25
N GLY A 92 -5.64 11.14 -2.07
CA GLY A 92 -6.30 9.93 -1.61
C GLY A 92 -6.40 9.84 -0.10
N MET A 93 -7.37 9.07 0.34
CA MET A 93 -7.58 8.73 1.73
C MET A 93 -7.80 7.22 1.85
N ARG A 94 -7.37 6.66 2.97
CA ARG A 94 -7.53 5.27 3.32
C ARG A 94 -7.84 5.13 4.80
N LYS A 95 -8.82 4.29 5.12
CA LYS A 95 -9.06 3.77 6.47
C LYS A 95 -8.98 2.26 6.42
N THR A 96 -8.10 1.66 7.23
CA THR A 96 -7.90 0.22 7.26
C THR A 96 -7.88 -0.28 8.69
N ARG A 97 -8.65 -1.33 8.97
CA ARG A 97 -8.52 -2.13 10.18
C ARG A 97 -8.32 -3.59 9.78
N ASP A 98 -7.11 -4.09 9.90
CA ASP A 98 -6.76 -5.44 9.43
C ASP A 98 -5.65 -6.08 10.28
N LEU A 99 -5.53 -7.40 10.17
CA LEU A 99 -4.44 -8.17 10.75
C LEU A 99 -3.17 -8.01 9.91
N ASP A 100 -2.08 -7.66 10.58
CA ASP A 100 -0.75 -7.52 10.01
C ASP A 100 0.31 -8.21 10.88
N GLN A 101 1.55 -8.29 10.39
CA GLN A 101 2.66 -8.93 11.11
C GLN A 101 3.95 -8.12 11.02
N VAL A 102 4.78 -8.24 12.06
CA VAL A 102 6.06 -7.53 12.12
C VAL A 102 7.05 -8.15 11.13
N GLY A 103 7.82 -7.32 10.44
CA GLY A 103 8.94 -7.77 9.59
C GLY A 103 8.57 -8.14 8.15
N VAL A 104 7.30 -8.09 7.76
CA VAL A 104 6.89 -8.26 6.36
C VAL A 104 6.70 -6.91 5.70
N SER A 105 7.59 -6.57 4.76
CA SER A 105 7.48 -5.35 3.96
C SER A 105 7.38 -5.65 2.47
N MET A 106 6.33 -5.12 1.85
CA MET A 106 6.12 -5.23 0.39
C MET A 106 6.88 -4.19 -0.42
N ASN A 107 7.55 -3.25 0.24
CA ASN A 107 8.12 -2.08 -0.42
C ASN A 107 9.15 -2.47 -1.50
N GLN A 108 9.83 -3.61 -1.34
CA GLN A 108 10.79 -4.14 -2.31
C GLN A 108 10.14 -4.67 -3.60
N LEU A 109 8.87 -5.08 -3.53
CA LEU A 109 8.11 -5.62 -4.67
C LEU A 109 7.29 -4.55 -5.41
N ALA A 110 7.33 -3.29 -4.97
CA ALA A 110 6.52 -2.20 -5.54
C ALA A 110 6.70 -2.00 -7.06
N ASN A 111 7.85 -2.40 -7.61
CA ASN A 111 8.15 -2.33 -9.03
C ASN A 111 7.44 -3.41 -9.87
N ASN A 112 6.92 -4.48 -9.24
CA ASN A 112 6.13 -5.52 -9.88
C ASN A 112 4.77 -5.67 -9.17
N PRO A 113 3.72 -4.99 -9.67
CA PRO A 113 2.40 -4.98 -9.02
C PRO A 113 1.76 -6.35 -8.86
N LEU A 114 1.99 -7.28 -9.80
CA LEU A 114 1.47 -8.65 -9.71
C LEU A 114 2.23 -9.43 -8.63
N ALA A 115 3.56 -9.36 -8.62
CA ALA A 115 4.35 -10.02 -7.59
C ALA A 115 4.05 -9.46 -6.19
N ALA A 116 3.90 -8.15 -6.04
CA ALA A 116 3.50 -7.53 -4.78
C ALA A 116 2.13 -8.01 -4.30
N GLN A 117 1.16 -8.10 -5.22
CA GLN A 117 -0.18 -8.61 -4.93
C GLN A 117 -0.14 -10.08 -4.50
N LEU A 118 0.50 -10.94 -5.28
CA LEU A 118 0.62 -12.38 -4.99
C LEU A 118 1.35 -12.61 -3.67
N PHE A 119 2.50 -11.96 -3.47
CA PHE A 119 3.25 -12.04 -2.22
C PHE A 119 2.37 -11.64 -1.03
N GLY A 120 1.58 -10.59 -1.18
CA GLY A 120 0.63 -10.19 -0.17
C GLY A 120 -0.42 -11.20 0.19
N SER A 121 -1.07 -11.75 -0.82
CA SER A 121 -2.03 -12.83 -0.63
C SER A 121 -1.38 -14.00 0.11
N LEU A 122 -0.19 -14.42 -0.34
CA LEU A 122 0.53 -15.57 0.20
C LEU A 122 1.00 -15.35 1.65
N THR A 123 1.45 -14.14 2.01
CA THR A 123 1.85 -13.83 3.39
C THR A 123 0.68 -13.89 4.39
N ARG A 124 -0.57 -13.93 3.91
CA ARG A 124 -1.75 -14.13 4.76
C ARG A 124 -2.06 -15.60 5.03
N PHE A 125 -1.40 -16.54 4.33
CA PHE A 125 -1.53 -17.97 4.58
C PHE A 125 -0.48 -18.43 5.59
N GLY A 126 -0.86 -19.41 6.41
CA GLY A 126 0.05 -20.07 7.34
C GLY A 126 0.15 -19.34 8.68
N ARG A 127 1.37 -19.13 9.16
CA ARG A 127 1.64 -18.65 10.52
C ARG A 127 2.03 -17.18 10.51
N TYR A 128 1.24 -16.37 11.19
CA TYR A 128 1.60 -14.99 11.51
C TYR A 128 2.61 -14.98 12.65
N GLU A 129 3.75 -14.33 12.42
CA GLU A 129 4.77 -14.11 13.43
C GLU A 129 4.60 -12.71 14.03
N ARG A 130 4.40 -12.64 15.36
CA ARG A 130 4.12 -11.39 16.08
C ARG A 130 2.95 -10.59 15.44
N PRO A 131 1.75 -11.20 15.35
CA PRO A 131 0.59 -10.57 14.76
C PRO A 131 0.13 -9.34 15.55
N PHE A 132 -0.40 -8.34 14.86
CA PHE A 132 -1.04 -7.18 15.49
C PHE A 132 -2.23 -6.72 14.66
N ILE A 133 -3.22 -6.15 15.33
CA ILE A 133 -4.29 -5.42 14.66
C ILE A 133 -3.76 -4.02 14.35
N LYS A 134 -3.77 -3.70 13.07
CA LYS A 134 -3.45 -2.37 12.56
C LYS A 134 -4.74 -1.63 12.33
N ASP A 135 -4.93 -0.50 13.01
CA ASP A 135 -5.98 0.46 12.67
C ASP A 135 -5.37 1.78 12.18
N GLU A 136 -5.54 2.07 10.91
CA GLU A 136 -4.79 3.11 10.20
C GLU A 136 -5.71 4.07 9.46
N TRP A 137 -5.49 5.37 9.66
CA TRP A 137 -5.92 6.43 8.77
C TRP A 137 -4.72 6.94 7.97
N SER A 138 -4.86 7.02 6.66
CA SER A 138 -3.83 7.57 5.78
C SER A 138 -4.44 8.55 4.80
N PHE A 139 -3.87 9.75 4.72
CA PHE A 139 -4.20 10.76 3.73
C PHE A 139 -2.95 11.07 2.93
N PHE A 140 -3.05 11.19 1.61
CA PHE A 140 -1.92 11.59 0.81
C PHE A 140 -2.32 12.53 -0.33
N THR A 141 -1.35 13.35 -0.73
CA THR A 141 -1.38 14.14 -1.94
C THR A 141 -0.11 13.89 -2.73
N MET A 142 -0.24 13.77 -4.04
CA MET A 142 0.87 13.61 -4.95
C MET A 142 0.73 14.63 -6.08
N HIS A 143 1.77 15.40 -6.32
CA HIS A 143 1.81 16.41 -7.37
C HIS A 143 3.11 16.29 -8.18
N GLU A 144 2.94 16.17 -9.49
CA GLU A 144 4.03 16.29 -10.47
C GLU A 144 4.22 17.77 -10.84
N ILE A 145 5.09 18.47 -10.09
CA ILE A 145 5.32 19.92 -10.23
C ILE A 145 5.78 20.25 -11.66
N ILE A 146 6.76 19.49 -12.14
CA ILE A 146 7.27 19.53 -13.52
C ILE A 146 7.47 18.10 -13.99
N LYS A 147 7.56 17.89 -15.30
CA LYS A 147 7.78 16.55 -15.87
C LYS A 147 8.98 15.86 -15.20
N GLY A 148 8.71 14.72 -14.55
CA GLY A 148 9.72 13.94 -13.86
C GLY A 148 10.03 14.35 -12.42
N LEU A 149 9.57 15.51 -11.92
CA LEU A 149 9.68 15.89 -10.50
C LEU A 149 8.32 15.70 -9.81
N THR A 150 8.25 14.75 -8.90
CA THR A 150 7.05 14.48 -8.11
C THR A 150 7.34 14.71 -6.63
N HIS A 151 6.44 15.40 -5.93
CA HIS A 151 6.40 15.35 -4.49
C HIS A 151 5.15 14.62 -4.01
N THR A 152 5.29 13.91 -2.89
CA THR A 152 4.21 13.21 -2.22
C THR A 152 4.25 13.60 -0.75
N LEU A 153 3.12 14.07 -0.22
CA LEU A 153 2.92 14.27 1.20
C LEU A 153 1.91 13.22 1.68
N THR A 154 2.25 12.50 2.74
CA THR A 154 1.38 11.49 3.37
C THR A 154 1.29 11.79 4.87
N LEU A 155 0.08 11.78 5.40
CA LEU A 155 -0.21 11.83 6.82
C LEU A 155 -0.77 10.47 7.21
N ASN A 156 -0.19 9.85 8.24
CA ASN A 156 -0.57 8.53 8.70
C ASN A 156 -0.82 8.56 10.21
N THR A 157 -1.98 8.08 10.64
CA THR A 157 -2.26 7.81 12.05
C THR A 157 -2.52 6.32 12.17
N GLN A 158 -1.63 5.62 12.87
CA GLN A 158 -1.70 4.17 13.05
C GLN A 158 -1.80 3.85 14.53
N TYR A 159 -2.81 3.06 14.89
CA TYR A 159 -2.90 2.41 16.19
C TYR A 159 -2.40 0.97 16.08
N PHE A 160 -1.47 0.61 16.96
CA PHE A 160 -0.84 -0.70 17.01
C PHE A 160 -1.36 -1.48 18.22
N ASP A 161 -2.06 -2.59 17.96
CA ASP A 161 -2.62 -3.47 18.97
C ASP A 161 -2.03 -4.89 18.84
N PRO A 162 -0.97 -5.22 19.61
CA PRO A 162 -0.27 -6.50 19.47
C PRO A 162 -1.09 -7.67 20.00
N LEU A 163 -1.10 -8.76 19.24
CA LEU A 163 -1.67 -10.05 19.65
C LEU A 163 -0.58 -11.01 20.16
N PHE A 164 0.56 -10.46 20.57
CA PHE A 164 1.71 -11.17 21.14
C PHE A 164 2.22 -10.43 22.38
N ARG A 165 3.06 -11.09 23.19
CA ARG A 165 3.66 -10.47 24.37
C ARG A 165 4.62 -9.35 23.93
N PHE A 166 4.19 -8.11 24.14
CA PHE A 166 4.95 -6.90 23.84
C PHE A 166 4.72 -5.89 24.96
N ALA A 167 5.79 -5.27 25.43
CA ALA A 167 5.74 -4.19 26.39
C ALA A 167 6.90 -3.22 26.14
N TYR A 168 6.67 -1.95 26.42
CA TYR A 168 7.66 -0.89 26.40
C TYR A 168 7.41 0.06 27.57
N LEU A 169 8.44 0.82 27.97
CA LEU A 169 8.32 1.86 28.98
C LEU A 169 7.66 3.08 28.35
N SER A 170 6.46 3.46 28.79
CA SER A 170 5.75 4.61 28.22
C SER A 170 6.40 5.93 28.61
N LYS A 171 7.04 5.99 29.78
CA LYS A 171 7.80 7.17 30.22
C LYS A 171 9.25 6.78 30.53
N PRO A 172 10.12 6.61 29.52
CA PRO A 172 11.49 6.13 29.75
C PRO A 172 12.29 7.00 30.73
N SER A 173 11.93 8.29 30.86
CA SER A 173 12.53 9.23 31.81
C SER A 173 12.37 8.84 33.29
N LEU A 174 11.36 8.03 33.63
CA LEU A 174 11.12 7.56 35.00
C LEU A 174 11.92 6.29 35.36
N GLY A 175 12.73 5.75 34.45
CA GLY A 175 13.52 4.55 34.70
C GLY A 175 12.65 3.36 35.16
N SER A 176 12.97 2.81 36.33
CA SER A 176 12.26 1.66 36.92
C SER A 176 10.80 1.95 37.32
N ASP A 177 10.45 3.21 37.54
CA ASP A 177 9.08 3.64 37.91
C ASP A 177 8.20 3.90 36.67
N SER A 178 8.74 3.68 35.48
CA SER A 178 8.01 3.89 34.24
C SER A 178 6.88 2.84 34.07
N PRO A 179 5.63 3.28 33.82
CA PRO A 179 4.56 2.34 33.55
C PRO A 179 4.84 1.58 32.24
N LEU A 180 4.48 0.29 32.23
CA LEU A 180 4.54 -0.53 31.03
C LEU A 180 3.30 -0.29 30.18
N ALA A 181 3.50 -0.14 28.87
CA ALA A 181 2.46 -0.10 27.86
C ALA A 181 2.73 -1.15 26.79
N SER A 182 1.67 -1.62 26.12
CA SER A 182 1.76 -2.60 25.03
C SER A 182 1.15 -2.09 23.73
N GLN A 183 0.32 -1.05 23.80
CA GLN A 183 -0.34 -0.44 22.65
C GLN A 183 0.18 0.97 22.48
N PHE A 184 0.37 1.39 21.24
CA PHE A 184 0.84 2.74 20.94
C PHE A 184 0.14 3.30 19.72
N ARG A 185 0.10 4.63 19.67
CA ARG A 185 -0.37 5.40 18.52
C ARG A 185 0.84 6.04 17.86
N MET A 186 0.88 5.98 16.54
CA MET A 186 1.91 6.63 15.74
C MET A 186 1.24 7.60 14.78
N ASN A 187 1.54 8.88 14.96
CA ASN A 187 1.20 9.93 14.00
C ASN A 187 2.47 10.25 13.21
N GLU A 188 2.43 10.07 11.90
CA GLU A 188 3.58 10.22 11.02
C GLU A 188 3.25 11.12 9.84
N ILE A 189 4.12 12.09 9.60
CA ILE A 189 4.18 12.84 8.35
C ILE A 189 5.30 12.27 7.50
N GLN A 190 4.99 11.84 6.28
CA GLN A 190 5.96 11.41 5.29
C GLN A 190 5.94 12.38 4.11
N TYR A 191 7.09 13.00 3.84
CA TYR A 191 7.34 13.78 2.65
C TYR A 191 8.32 13.04 1.75
N GLU A 192 7.96 12.83 0.49
CA GLU A 192 8.82 12.22 -0.51
C GLU A 192 8.95 13.13 -1.73
N MET A 193 10.18 13.38 -2.16
CA MET A 193 10.49 14.08 -3.39
C MET A 193 11.27 13.13 -4.31
N ARG A 194 10.81 12.99 -5.56
CA ARG A 194 11.41 12.09 -6.54
C ARG A 194 11.63 12.82 -7.86
N PHE A 195 12.85 12.74 -8.38
CA PHE A 195 13.23 13.28 -9.68
C PHE A 195 13.70 12.17 -10.64
N ALA A 196 13.04 12.07 -11.80
CA ALA A 196 13.33 11.11 -12.86
C ALA A 196 13.20 11.77 -14.24
N LYS A 197 14.31 12.32 -14.75
CA LYS A 197 14.36 12.98 -16.07
C LYS A 197 14.13 11.99 -17.21
N GLY A 198 13.24 12.33 -18.15
CA GLY A 198 12.99 11.53 -19.35
C GLY A 198 12.16 10.26 -19.13
N GLU A 199 11.61 10.05 -17.94
CA GLU A 199 10.71 8.93 -17.65
C GLU A 199 9.37 9.10 -18.38
N MET A 200 8.98 8.12 -19.20
CA MET A 200 7.65 8.09 -19.80
C MET A 200 6.68 7.36 -18.88
N ILE A 201 5.74 8.11 -18.32
CA ILE A 201 4.70 7.56 -17.47
C ILE A 201 3.43 7.34 -18.30
N VAL A 202 3.12 6.08 -18.59
CA VAL A 202 1.88 5.70 -19.26
C VAL A 202 0.81 5.47 -18.19
N ARG A 203 -0.09 6.44 -18.06
CA ARG A 203 -1.26 6.39 -17.17
C ARG A 203 -2.53 6.26 -18.01
N ARG A 204 -3.22 5.13 -17.94
CA ARG A 204 -4.52 4.93 -18.60
C ARG A 204 -5.65 5.06 -17.58
N ASN A 205 -6.33 6.22 -17.58
CA ASN A 205 -7.45 6.55 -16.70
C ASN A 205 -7.16 6.26 -15.21
N ASN A 206 -7.99 5.48 -14.52
CA ASN A 206 -7.81 5.14 -13.10
C ASN A 206 -6.86 3.94 -12.89
N LYS A 207 -6.25 3.40 -13.95
CA LYS A 207 -5.27 2.33 -13.83
C LYS A 207 -3.96 2.87 -13.28
N ARG A 208 -3.26 2.03 -12.51
CA ARG A 208 -1.94 2.37 -11.98
C ARG A 208 -1.01 2.76 -13.14
N ALA A 209 -0.20 3.78 -12.90
CA ALA A 209 0.79 4.27 -13.83
C ALA A 209 1.81 3.18 -14.15
N VAL A 210 2.05 2.90 -15.44
CA VAL A 210 3.19 2.08 -15.88
C VAL A 210 4.29 3.03 -16.28
N ARG A 211 5.42 2.94 -15.59
CA ARG A 211 6.63 3.72 -15.91
C ARG A 211 7.45 2.91 -16.91
N LEU A 212 7.47 3.38 -18.16
CA LEU A 212 8.31 2.77 -19.17
C LEU A 212 9.73 3.28 -18.99
N LYS A 213 10.59 2.39 -18.50
CA LYS A 213 12.04 2.59 -18.49
C LYS A 213 12.56 2.43 -19.92
N LYS A 214 12.28 3.41 -20.80
CA LYS A 214 13.20 3.62 -21.92
C LYS A 214 14.57 3.79 -21.26
N ALA A 215 15.59 3.04 -21.71
CA ALA A 215 16.90 2.96 -21.06
C ALA A 215 17.27 4.31 -20.45
N LEU A 216 17.13 4.44 -19.13
CA LEU A 216 17.25 5.72 -18.46
C LEU A 216 18.73 6.05 -18.47
N ASP A 217 19.17 6.90 -19.40
CA ASP A 217 20.52 7.48 -19.37
C ASP A 217 20.72 8.28 -18.07
N TRP A 218 19.61 8.79 -17.50
CA TRP A 218 19.59 9.62 -16.29
C TRP A 218 19.24 8.84 -15.00
N PRO A 219 19.97 9.06 -13.89
CA PRO A 219 19.64 8.45 -12.60
C PRO A 219 18.34 9.00 -12.00
N ILE A 220 17.65 8.17 -11.21
CA ILE A 220 16.50 8.57 -10.41
C ILE A 220 17.00 8.98 -9.02
N PHE A 221 16.67 10.19 -8.61
CA PHE A 221 16.95 10.70 -7.27
C PHE A 221 15.66 10.65 -6.45
N SER A 222 15.74 10.14 -5.23
CA SER A 222 14.62 10.19 -4.29
C SER A 222 15.10 10.63 -2.93
N PHE A 223 14.41 11.60 -2.34
CA PHE A 223 14.56 12.04 -0.97
C PHE A 223 13.26 11.75 -0.22
N ARG A 224 13.37 11.23 0.99
CA ARG A 224 12.24 10.95 1.87
C ARG A 224 12.55 11.44 3.27
N TYR A 225 11.59 12.14 3.85
CA TYR A 225 11.55 12.52 5.24
C TYR A 225 10.32 11.88 5.89
N ASN A 226 10.54 11.24 7.04
CA ASN A 226 9.50 10.68 7.90
C ASN A 226 9.64 11.33 9.27
N GLY A 227 8.61 12.01 9.75
CA GLY A 227 8.54 12.60 11.08
C GLY A 227 7.41 11.96 11.88
N GLY A 228 7.74 11.25 12.95
CA GLY A 228 6.78 10.86 13.97
C GLY A 228 6.62 11.99 14.98
N PHE A 229 5.38 12.36 15.32
CA PHE A 229 5.12 13.39 16.32
C PHE A 229 4.15 12.89 17.40
N ALA A 230 4.34 13.42 18.60
CA ALA A 230 3.52 13.13 19.75
C ALA A 230 2.31 14.06 19.77
N GLU A 231 1.11 13.51 19.97
CA GLU A 231 -0.11 14.28 20.27
C GLU A 231 -0.44 14.27 21.76
N ALA A 232 0.12 13.34 22.55
CA ALA A 232 -0.29 13.10 23.93
C ALA A 232 0.89 13.12 24.92
N GLU A 233 0.64 13.69 26.10
CA GLU A 233 1.55 13.68 27.26
C GLU A 233 1.60 12.32 27.99
N ASP A 234 0.86 11.32 27.49
CA ASP A 234 0.73 9.99 28.10
C ASP A 234 1.93 9.06 27.85
N GLY A 235 2.90 9.48 27.04
CA GLY A 235 4.10 8.70 26.72
C GLY A 235 3.85 7.53 25.76
N THR A 236 2.67 7.45 25.15
CA THR A 236 2.33 6.38 24.20
C THR A 236 2.74 6.69 22.76
N THR A 237 3.32 7.86 22.51
CA THR A 237 3.78 8.32 21.20
C THR A 237 5.28 8.57 21.23
N LEU A 238 6.02 8.00 20.28
CA LEU A 238 7.46 8.19 20.17
C LEU A 238 7.77 9.17 19.03
N PRO A 239 8.24 10.40 19.32
CA PRO A 239 8.66 11.32 18.28
C PRO A 239 9.95 10.81 17.64
N TYR A 240 10.05 10.91 16.32
CA TYR A 240 11.27 10.55 15.61
C TYR A 240 11.39 11.32 14.30
N HIS A 241 12.61 11.44 13.82
CA HIS A 241 12.90 11.97 12.49
C HIS A 241 13.77 10.96 11.74
N ARG A 242 13.37 10.65 10.51
CA ARG A 242 14.13 9.77 9.62
C ARG A 242 14.26 10.43 8.26
N PHE A 243 15.51 10.56 7.81
CA PHE A 243 15.86 11.06 6.50
C PHE A 243 16.44 9.92 5.67
N ALA A 244 16.06 9.85 4.40
CA ALA A 244 16.60 8.87 3.46
C ALA A 244 16.79 9.53 2.09
N ALA A 245 17.97 9.38 1.51
CA ALA A 245 18.26 9.76 0.14
C ALA A 245 18.70 8.53 -0.64
N SER A 246 18.31 8.44 -1.91
CA SER A 246 18.68 7.34 -2.79
C SER A 246 18.89 7.79 -4.22
N ILE A 247 19.83 7.12 -4.89
CA ILE A 247 20.13 7.30 -6.31
C ILE A 247 20.04 5.93 -6.96
N THR A 248 19.22 5.79 -7.99
CA THR A 248 19.06 4.52 -8.73
C THR A 248 19.36 4.73 -10.21
N LYS A 249 20.29 3.96 -10.77
CA LYS A 249 20.59 3.94 -12.21
C LYS A 249 20.52 2.50 -12.73
N SER A 250 19.79 2.28 -13.82
CA SER A 250 19.74 0.98 -14.50
C SER A 250 20.76 0.99 -15.64
N LEU A 251 21.76 0.12 -15.56
CA LEU A 251 22.78 -0.02 -16.59
C LEU A 251 22.40 -1.13 -17.56
N ARG A 252 22.49 -0.88 -18.86
CA ARG A 252 22.35 -1.93 -19.88
C ARG A 252 23.72 -2.56 -20.11
N VAL A 253 23.93 -3.78 -19.59
CA VAL A 253 25.12 -4.54 -19.91
C VAL A 253 24.92 -5.17 -21.29
N ARG A 254 25.65 -4.68 -22.29
CA ARG A 254 25.63 -5.22 -23.66
C ARG A 254 26.75 -6.25 -23.80
N ARG A 255 26.51 -7.49 -23.38
CA ARG A 255 27.15 -8.77 -23.80
C ARG A 255 27.08 -9.82 -22.68
N PHE A 256 26.19 -10.79 -22.84
CA PHE A 256 26.44 -12.20 -22.49
C PHE A 256 25.66 -13.04 -23.50
N GLY A 257 26.39 -13.74 -24.39
CA GLY A 257 25.84 -14.72 -25.33
C GLY A 257 25.64 -14.23 -26.77
N GLN A 258 26.74 -14.07 -27.51
CA GLN A 258 26.85 -14.38 -28.94
C GLN A 258 28.35 -14.32 -29.29
N LYS A 259 29.00 -15.50 -29.27
CA LYS A 259 30.11 -15.81 -30.16
C LYS A 259 29.52 -16.71 -31.24
#